data_AF-A0A7W1L2F2-F1
#
_entry.id   AF-A0A7W1L2F2-F1
#
_cell.length_a   1.000
_cell.length_b   1.000
_cell.length_c   1.000
_cell.angle_alpha   90.00
_cell.angle_beta   90.00
_cell.angle_gamma   90.00
#
_symmetry.space_group_name_H-M   'P 1'
#
loop_
_entity.id
_entity.type
_entity.pdbx_description
1 polymer ?
#
loop_
_entity_poly.entity_id
_entity_poly.type
_entity_poly.pdbx_seq_one_letter_code
_entity_poly.pdbx_strand_id
1 'polypeptide(L)'
;MYWVYGGYVVLAIAAFGLISLFNAGELANGSGLARGVCGYIAVFWGVRLALQWIFDVKEHLSPWWIRLGYYALTILFAGFTLLYGFAALRPYK
;
A
#
# COMPACT_ATOMS: atom_id res chain seq x y z
N MET A 1 7.30 -4.03 22.41
CA MET A 1 7.86 -3.86 21.05
C MET A 1 6.79 -3.93 19.95
N TYR A 2 5.90 -4.93 19.95
CA TYR A 2 4.85 -5.07 18.92
C TYR A 2 3.95 -3.82 18.73
N TRP A 3 3.60 -3.10 19.80
CA TRP A 3 2.83 -1.84 19.72
C TRP A 3 3.54 -0.72 18.97
N VAL A 4 4.87 -0.62 19.09
CA VAL A 4 5.64 0.43 18.42
C VAL A 4 5.64 0.17 16.92
N TYR A 5 5.88 -1.09 16.52
CA TYR A 5 5.84 -1.49 15.11
C TYR A 5 4.42 -1.37 14.52
N GLY A 6 3.40 -1.85 15.26
CA GLY A 6 2.01 -1.76 14.83
C GLY A 6 1.54 -0.31 14.69
N GLY A 7 1.81 0.51 15.70
CA GLY A 7 1.48 1.94 15.70
C GLY A 7 2.20 2.69 14.57
N TYR A 8 3.49 2.44 14.37
CA TYR A 8 4.25 3.03 13.28
C TYR A 8 3.67 2.70 11.90
N VAL A 9 3.33 1.43 11.65
CA VAL A 9 2.73 0.99 10.40
C VAL A 9 1.35 1.61 10.18
N VAL A 10 0.51 1.63 11.22
CA VAL A 10 -0.83 2.24 11.14
C VAL A 10 -0.75 3.75 10.84
N LEU A 11 0.13 4.46 11.53
CA LEU A 11 0.35 5.89 11.30
C LEU A 11 0.92 6.17 9.91
N ALA A 12 1.82 5.31 9.40
CA ALA A 12 2.33 5.41 8.04
C ALA A 12 1.21 5.23 7.00
N ILE A 13 0.35 4.22 7.16
CA ILE A 13 -0.80 4.00 6.28
C ILE A 13 -1.75 5.20 6.32
N ALA A 14 -2.04 5.73 7.52
CA ALA A 14 -2.87 6.92 7.67
C ALA A 14 -2.25 8.12 6.97
N ALA A 15 -0.95 8.34 7.13
CA ALA A 15 -0.22 9.42 6.44
C ALA A 15 -0.29 9.26 4.91
N PHE A 16 -0.06 8.06 4.37
CA PHE A 16 -0.19 7.81 2.93
C PHE A 16 -1.60 8.09 2.43
N GLY A 17 -2.62 7.65 3.17
CA GLY A 17 -4.02 7.93 2.86
C GLY A 17 -4.31 9.43 2.83
N LEU A 18 -3.91 10.16 3.86
CA LEU A 18 -4.13 11.62 3.96
C LEU A 18 -3.39 12.36 2.85
N ILE A 19 -2.11 12.04 2.60
CA ILE A 19 -1.33 12.66 1.53
C ILE A 19 -2.02 12.42 0.18
N SER A 20 -2.51 11.20 -0.05
CA SER A 20 -3.18 10.84 -1.31
C SER A 20 -4.53 11.52 -1.49
N LEU A 21 -5.30 11.71 -0.41
CA LEU A 21 -6.60 12.40 -0.46
C LEU A 21 -6.45 13.91 -0.67
N PHE A 22 -5.50 14.54 0.04
CA PHE A 22 -5.35 16.00 0.02
C PHE A 22 -4.41 16.52 -1.07
N ASN A 23 -3.47 15.69 -1.54
CA ASN A 23 -2.45 16.09 -2.52
C ASN A 23 -2.49 15.23 -3.80
N ALA A 24 -3.68 14.68 -4.14
CA ALA A 24 -3.86 13.84 -5.32
C ALA A 24 -3.35 14.51 -6.61
N GLY A 25 -3.62 15.82 -6.78
CA GLY A 25 -3.18 16.59 -7.95
C GLY A 25 -1.66 16.66 -8.06
N GLU A 26 -0.98 16.98 -6.95
CA GLU A 26 0.48 17.05 -6.89
C GLU A 26 1.14 15.69 -7.14
N LEU A 27 0.57 14.62 -6.56
CA LEU A 27 1.03 13.25 -6.78
C LEU A 27 0.86 12.79 -8.23
N ALA A 28 -0.20 13.26 -8.90
CA ALA A 28 -0.48 12.93 -10.30
C ALA A 28 0.29 13.80 -11.30
N ASN A 29 0.90 14.92 -10.85
CA ASN A 29 1.61 15.87 -11.71
C ASN A 29 2.92 15.30 -12.28
N GLY A 30 3.47 14.22 -11.68
CA GLY A 30 4.64 13.53 -12.22
C GLY A 30 5.98 14.22 -11.94
N SER A 31 6.00 15.22 -11.04
CA SER A 31 7.23 15.86 -10.58
C SER A 31 8.18 14.82 -9.95
N GLY A 32 9.48 15.14 -9.85
CA GLY A 32 10.44 14.22 -9.23
C GLY A 32 10.06 13.80 -7.81
N LEU A 33 9.54 14.75 -7.01
CA LEU A 33 9.04 14.47 -5.66
C LEU A 33 7.78 13.59 -5.69
N ALA A 34 6.82 13.91 -6.55
CA ALA A 34 5.59 13.12 -6.70
C ALA A 34 5.89 11.67 -7.07
N ARG A 35 6.81 11.46 -8.02
CA ARG A 35 7.26 10.12 -8.43
C ARG A 35 7.99 9.39 -7.30
N GLY A 36 8.83 10.09 -6.54
CA GLY A 36 9.51 9.54 -5.37
C GLY A 36 8.53 9.06 -4.29
N VAL A 37 7.55 9.89 -3.95
CA VAL A 37 6.50 9.55 -2.97
C VAL A 37 5.64 8.39 -3.46
N CYS A 38 5.18 8.42 -4.71
CA CYS A 38 4.45 7.31 -5.32
C CYS A 38 5.29 6.03 -5.32
N GLY A 39 6.57 6.11 -5.69
CA GLY A 39 7.48 4.96 -5.67
C GLY A 39 7.64 4.36 -4.26
N TYR A 40 7.80 5.20 -3.25
CA TYR A 40 7.88 4.76 -1.86
C TYR A 40 6.61 4.05 -1.40
N ILE A 41 5.43 4.62 -1.69
CA ILE A 41 4.13 4.01 -1.37
C ILE A 41 3.96 2.67 -2.12
N ALA A 42 4.39 2.59 -3.38
CA ALA A 42 4.34 1.36 -4.16
C ALA A 42 5.22 0.25 -3.53
N VAL A 43 6.44 0.57 -3.12
CA VAL A 43 7.32 -0.39 -2.43
C VAL A 43 6.69 -0.83 -1.10
N PHE A 44 6.14 0.09 -0.31
CA PHE A 44 5.48 -0.24 0.95
C PHE A 44 4.37 -1.28 0.77
N TRP A 45 3.44 -1.05 -0.17
CA TRP A 45 2.36 -1.99 -0.45
C TRP A 45 2.86 -3.29 -1.10
N GLY A 46 3.88 -3.22 -1.95
CA GLY A 46 4.49 -4.39 -2.58
C GLY A 46 5.16 -5.32 -1.57
N VAL A 47 5.91 -4.76 -0.62
CA VAL A 47 6.47 -5.51 0.52
C VAL A 47 5.33 -6.09 1.35
N ARG A 48 4.28 -5.32 1.66
CA ARG A 48 3.14 -5.81 2.44
C ARG A 48 2.44 -7.00 1.78
N LEU A 49 2.30 -6.96 0.45
CA LEU A 49 1.74 -8.04 -0.36
C LEU A 49 2.65 -9.27 -0.37
N ALA A 50 3.97 -9.09 -0.54
CA ALA A 50 4.93 -10.19 -0.50
C ALA A 50 4.98 -10.88 0.86
N LEU A 51 4.96 -10.10 1.96
CA LEU A 51 4.94 -10.63 3.32
C LEU A 51 3.71 -11.50 3.59
N GLN A 52 2.59 -11.24 2.92
CA GLN A 52 1.38 -12.06 3.06
C GLN A 52 1.58 -13.51 2.60
N TRP A 53 2.50 -13.74 1.66
CA TRP A 53 2.89 -15.09 1.22
C TRP A 53 3.89 -15.77 2.15
N ILE A 54 4.72 -14.99 2.85
CA ILE A 54 5.75 -15.50 3.76
C ILE A 54 5.13 -15.92 5.10
N PHE A 55 4.20 -15.14 5.64
CA PHE A 55 3.61 -15.36 6.96
C PHE A 55 2.35 -16.26 6.94
N ASP A 56 2.36 -17.33 6.14
CA ASP A 56 1.21 -18.19 5.78
C ASP A 56 0.03 -18.17 6.77
N VAL A 57 -0.92 -17.25 6.55
CA VAL A 57 -2.06 -17.03 7.45
C VAL A 57 -3.16 -18.07 7.21
N LYS A 58 -3.00 -18.93 6.17
CA LYS A 58 -4.05 -19.82 5.65
C LYS A 58 -4.64 -20.76 6.68
N GLU A 59 -3.84 -21.22 7.65
CA GLU A 59 -4.31 -22.10 8.72
C GLU A 59 -5.37 -21.46 9.63
N HIS A 60 -5.47 -20.13 9.68
CA HIS A 60 -6.42 -19.41 10.53
C HIS A 60 -7.68 -18.90 9.79
N LEU A 61 -7.82 -19.20 8.50
CA LEU A 61 -8.98 -18.80 7.68
C LEU A 61 -10.15 -19.80 7.82
N SER A 62 -10.72 -19.87 9.02
CA SER A 62 -11.85 -20.76 9.32
C SER A 62 -13.18 -20.26 8.72
N PRO A 63 -13.59 -18.98 8.90
CA PRO A 63 -14.87 -18.49 8.36
C PRO A 63 -14.78 -17.88 6.95
N TRP A 64 -15.86 -17.98 6.17
CA TRP A 64 -15.91 -17.49 4.79
C TRP A 64 -15.76 -15.96 4.67
N TRP A 65 -16.22 -15.17 5.64
CA TRP A 65 -16.07 -13.71 5.62
C TRP A 65 -14.63 -13.27 5.85
N ILE A 66 -13.85 -14.01 6.64
CA ILE A 66 -12.41 -13.75 6.83
C ILE A 66 -11.65 -14.05 5.53
N ARG A 67 -12.06 -15.09 4.79
CA ARG A 67 -11.52 -15.38 3.45
C ARG A 67 -11.82 -14.26 2.47
N LEU A 68 -13.05 -13.74 2.46
CA LEU A 68 -13.39 -12.61 1.62
C LEU A 68 -12.55 -11.37 1.95
N GLY A 69 -12.41 -11.03 3.23
CA GLY A 69 -11.56 -9.93 3.68
C GLY A 69 -10.10 -10.09 3.26
N TYR A 70 -9.55 -11.30 3.37
CA TYR A 70 -8.19 -11.60 2.92
C TYR A 70 -8.01 -11.34 1.41
N TYR A 71 -8.90 -11.86 0.57
CA TYR A 71 -8.80 -11.63 -0.88
C TYR A 71 -9.04 -10.16 -1.25
N ALA A 72 -10.03 -9.50 -0.64
CA ALA A 72 -10.30 -8.08 -0.88
C ALA A 72 -9.07 -7.22 -0.54
N LEU A 73 -8.44 -7.50 0.61
CA LEU A 73 -7.25 -6.78 1.05
C LEU A 73 -6.04 -7.05 0.14
N THR A 74 -5.89 -8.29 -0.33
CA THR A 74 -4.87 -8.68 -1.32
C THR A 74 -5.02 -7.88 -2.62
N ILE A 75 -6.25 -7.79 -3.13
CA ILE A 75 -6.57 -7.03 -4.34
C ILE A 75 -6.28 -5.54 -4.13
N LEU A 76 -6.63 -4.98 -2.98
CA LEU A 76 -6.31 -3.59 -2.65
C LEU A 76 -4.80 -3.33 -2.62
N PHE A 77 -4.03 -4.19 -1.96
CA PHE A 77 -2.58 -4.05 -1.88
C PHE A 77 -1.92 -4.17 -3.26
N ALA A 78 -2.35 -5.13 -4.07
CA ALA A 78 -1.90 -5.27 -5.45
C ALA A 78 -2.28 -4.03 -6.28
N GLY A 79 -3.51 -3.55 -6.16
CA GLY A 79 -4.00 -2.35 -6.82
C GLY A 79 -3.19 -1.10 -6.46
N PHE A 80 -2.93 -0.87 -5.17
CA PHE A 80 -2.08 0.25 -4.73
C PHE A 80 -0.65 0.12 -5.24
N THR A 81 -0.05 -1.07 -5.16
CA THR A 81 1.31 -1.31 -5.67
C THR A 81 1.40 -0.95 -7.16
N LEU A 82 0.44 -1.42 -7.97
CA LEU A 82 0.42 -1.16 -9.42
C LEU A 82 0.13 0.30 -9.74
N LEU A 83 -0.84 0.92 -9.07
CA LEU A 83 -1.27 2.29 -9.36
C LEU A 83 -0.20 3.31 -8.98
N TYR A 84 0.37 3.20 -7.78
CA TYR A 84 1.48 4.06 -7.35
C TYR A 84 2.76 3.75 -8.11
N GLY A 85 3.02 2.48 -8.45
CA GLY A 85 4.15 2.10 -9.30
C GLY A 85 4.06 2.71 -10.69
N PHE A 86 2.87 2.68 -11.30
CA PHE A 86 2.61 3.35 -12.58
C PHE A 86 2.79 4.87 -12.47
N ALA A 87 2.24 5.51 -11.44
CA ALA A 87 2.43 6.94 -11.20
C ALA A 87 3.91 7.32 -11.01
N ALA A 88 4.71 6.46 -10.38
CA ALA A 88 6.14 6.66 -10.20
C ALA A 88 6.94 6.51 -11.50
N LEU A 89 6.52 5.62 -12.41
CA LEU A 89 7.20 5.37 -13.69
C LEU A 89 6.77 6.34 -14.79
N ARG A 90 5.61 6.99 -14.65
CA ARG A 90 5.10 7.97 -15.62
C ARG A 90 6.02 9.20 -15.69
N PRO A 91 6.54 9.57 -16.87
CA PRO A 91 7.35 10.77 -17.04
C PRO A 91 6.51 12.05 -16.92
N TYR A 92 7.13 13.12 -16.40
CA TYR A 92 6.57 14.49 -16.37
C TYR A 92 6.32 14.96 -17.81
N LYS A 93 5.11 15.44 -18.10
CA LYS A 93 4.79 16.05 -19.41
C LYS A 93 5.19 17.52 -19.41
#